data_AF-A0A3N1IHY2-F1
#
_entry.id   AF-A0A3N1IHY2-F1
#
_cell.length_a   1.000
_cell.length_b   1.000
_cell.length_c   1.000
_cell.angle_alpha   90.00
_cell.angle_beta   90.00
_cell.angle_gamma   90.00
#
_symmetry.space_group_name_H-M   'P 1'
#
loop_
_entity.id
_entity.type
_entity.pdbx_description
1 polymer ?
#
loop_
_entity_poly.entity_id
_entity_poly.type
_entity_poly.pdbx_seq_one_letter_code
_entity_poly.pdbx_strand_id
1 'polypeptide(L)'
;MSVNSADPAARLEVVLVKAGRTKIRYPADALGDDGTRIAVRAPWAGSGVRDFGFVRFEPGDVFTEYYWRDRWYSVKEVRAADGSLKGWYCDITRPAVVSGGELVVEDLDLDLWRSADGSDVRRLDEDEFAESGLAERDPAAASAALAALGELEALARAGGFAELLA
;
A
#
# COMPACT_ATOMS: atom_id res chain seq x y z
N MET A 1 -10.17 5.85 40.42
CA MET A 1 -10.60 5.16 39.20
C MET A 1 -10.14 6.02 38.04
N SER A 2 -8.90 5.80 37.58
CA SER A 2 -8.33 6.57 36.47
C SER A 2 -8.81 5.94 35.17
N VAL A 3 -9.58 6.72 34.41
CA VAL A 3 -9.82 6.47 33.00
C VAL A 3 -8.48 6.60 32.28
N ASN A 4 -8.02 5.51 31.65
CA ASN A 4 -6.89 5.56 30.72
C ASN A 4 -7.31 6.45 29.54
N SER A 5 -6.74 7.65 29.46
CA SER A 5 -6.63 8.36 28.20
C SER A 5 -5.77 7.49 27.29
N ALA A 6 -6.39 6.89 26.26
CA ALA A 6 -5.62 6.53 25.08
C ALA A 6 -4.99 7.83 24.58
N ASP A 7 -3.65 7.91 24.55
CA ASP A 7 -3.01 8.98 23.81
C ASP A 7 -3.64 9.00 22.41
N PRO A 8 -4.05 10.17 21.90
CA PRO A 8 -4.58 10.23 20.54
C PRO A 8 -3.50 9.65 19.63
N ALA A 9 -3.85 8.60 18.88
CA ALA A 9 -2.95 8.01 17.90
C ALA A 9 -2.35 9.13 17.07
N ALA A 10 -1.01 9.19 17.00
CA ALA A 10 -0.33 10.19 16.20
C ALA A 10 -0.87 10.10 14.77
N ARG A 11 -1.27 11.23 14.18
CA ARG A 11 -1.74 11.25 12.80
C ARG A 11 -0.58 11.48 11.86
N LEU A 12 -0.60 10.78 10.73
CA LEU A 12 0.29 11.02 9.60
C LEU A 12 -0.56 11.45 8.39
N GLU A 13 0.02 12.30 7.54
CA GLU A 13 -0.52 12.55 6.20
C GLU A 13 0.19 11.61 5.23
N VAL A 14 -0.55 10.66 4.64
CA VAL A 14 -0.01 9.79 3.59
C VAL A 14 -0.01 10.58 2.29
N VAL A 15 1.15 10.63 1.62
CA VAL A 15 1.34 11.37 0.36
C VAL A 15 1.86 10.41 -0.70
N LEU A 16 0.98 10.02 -1.62
CA LEU A 16 1.34 9.19 -2.77
C LEU A 16 1.82 10.09 -3.91
N VAL A 17 3.05 9.89 -4.36
CA VAL A 17 3.68 10.62 -5.47
C VAL A 17 3.89 9.66 -6.62
N LYS A 18 3.73 10.13 -7.87
CA LYS A 18 4.05 9.37 -9.08
C LYS A 18 4.76 10.28 -10.05
N ALA A 19 5.97 9.91 -10.46
CA ALA A 19 6.82 10.69 -11.36
C ALA A 19 6.90 12.19 -10.96
N GLY A 20 7.18 12.45 -9.67
CA GLY A 20 7.33 13.81 -9.12
C GLY A 20 6.04 14.61 -8.92
N ARG A 21 4.86 14.02 -9.14
CA ARG A 21 3.56 14.68 -8.91
C ARG A 21 2.78 13.98 -7.80
N THR A 22 2.21 14.74 -6.87
CA THR A 22 1.30 14.18 -5.86
C THR A 22 0.03 13.68 -6.55
N LYS A 23 -0.29 12.38 -6.37
CA LYS A 23 -1.49 11.73 -6.87
C LYS A 23 -2.65 11.89 -5.90
N ILE A 24 -2.41 11.61 -4.63
CA ILE A 24 -3.38 11.74 -3.57
C ILE A 24 -2.67 12.03 -2.24
N ARG A 25 -3.38 12.73 -1.36
CA ARG A 25 -3.00 12.97 0.03
C ARG A 25 -4.19 12.70 0.93
N TYR A 26 -3.96 12.05 2.07
CA TYR A 26 -5.04 11.77 3.02
C TYR A 26 -4.49 11.57 4.44
N PRO A 27 -5.27 11.93 5.48
CA PRO A 27 -4.89 11.66 6.85
C PRO A 27 -5.07 10.17 7.17
N ALA A 28 -4.15 9.63 7.96
CA ALA A 28 -4.21 8.29 8.50
C ALA A 28 -3.85 8.29 10.00
N ASP A 29 -4.47 7.40 10.75
CA ASP A 29 -4.11 7.17 12.16
C ASP A 29 -2.89 6.23 12.18
N ALA A 30 -1.78 6.65 12.81
CA ALA A 30 -0.61 5.80 12.95
C ALA A 30 -0.88 4.67 13.94
N LEU A 31 -0.58 3.44 13.52
CA LEU A 31 -0.70 2.23 14.34
C LEU A 31 0.64 1.83 14.96
N GLY A 32 1.74 2.11 14.27
CA GLY A 32 3.09 1.82 14.76
C GLY A 32 4.17 2.19 13.76
N ASP A 33 5.37 2.38 14.28
CA ASP A 33 6.60 2.57 13.52
C ASP A 33 7.73 1.87 14.29
N ASP A 34 8.27 0.79 13.73
CA ASP A 34 9.34 0.01 14.35
C ASP A 34 10.75 0.46 13.91
N GLY A 35 10.83 1.56 13.17
CA GLY A 35 12.05 2.08 12.55
C GLY A 35 12.25 1.57 11.13
N THR A 36 11.70 0.41 10.76
CA THR A 36 11.80 -0.16 9.42
C THR A 36 10.45 -0.13 8.71
N ARG A 37 9.38 -0.55 9.38
CA ARG A 37 8.01 -0.61 8.89
C ARG A 37 7.14 0.40 9.62
N ILE A 38 6.33 1.12 8.86
CA ILE A 38 5.28 2.02 9.33
C ILE A 38 3.94 1.37 9.02
N ALA A 39 3.07 1.29 10.03
CA ALA A 39 1.70 0.85 9.88
C ALA A 39 0.74 2.01 10.18
N VAL A 40 -0.20 2.25 9.28
CA VAL A 40 -1.24 3.27 9.44
C VAL A 40 -2.61 2.68 9.11
N ARG A 41 -3.67 3.37 9.51
CA ARG A 41 -5.05 3.05 9.14
C ARG A 41 -5.77 4.27 8.60
N ALA A 42 -6.41 4.11 7.45
CA ALA A 42 -7.20 5.15 6.83
C ALA A 42 -8.49 4.56 6.23
N PRO A 43 -9.59 5.32 6.16
CA PRO A 43 -10.69 4.98 5.27
C PRO A 43 -10.24 5.08 3.81
N TRP A 44 -10.94 4.39 2.90
CA TRP A 44 -10.74 4.54 1.46
C TRP A 44 -10.68 6.02 1.06
N ALA A 45 -9.54 6.43 0.49
CA ALA A 45 -9.23 7.83 0.20
C ALA A 45 -9.73 8.30 -1.18
N GLY A 46 -10.10 7.38 -2.07
CA GLY A 46 -10.56 7.71 -3.42
C GLY A 46 -11.95 8.34 -3.46
N SER A 47 -12.24 9.10 -4.52
CA SER A 47 -13.57 9.65 -4.76
C SER A 47 -14.50 8.59 -5.35
N GLY A 48 -15.48 8.15 -4.55
CA GLY A 48 -16.48 7.18 -4.99
C GLY A 48 -15.92 5.76 -5.10
N VAL A 49 -16.47 4.97 -6.03
CA VAL A 49 -16.13 3.55 -6.18
C VAL A 49 -15.08 3.37 -7.28
N ARG A 50 -13.98 2.70 -6.95
CA ARG A 50 -13.04 2.13 -7.93
C ARG A 50 -13.37 0.66 -8.11
N ASP A 51 -13.84 0.29 -9.30
CA ASP A 51 -14.23 -1.08 -9.64
C ASP A 51 -13.19 -1.68 -10.59
N PHE A 52 -12.50 -2.74 -10.16
CA PHE A 52 -11.52 -3.46 -10.97
C PHE A 52 -12.13 -4.69 -11.66
N GLY A 53 -13.43 -4.94 -11.48
CA GLY A 53 -14.12 -6.15 -11.95
C GLY A 53 -13.91 -7.39 -11.09
N PHE A 54 -12.84 -7.45 -10.29
CA PHE A 54 -12.56 -8.53 -9.33
C PHE A 54 -12.62 -8.10 -7.87
N VAL A 55 -12.52 -6.79 -7.61
CA VAL A 55 -12.74 -6.16 -6.31
C VAL A 55 -13.23 -4.73 -6.53
N ARG A 56 -13.98 -4.22 -5.56
CA ARG A 56 -14.39 -2.82 -5.49
C ARG A 56 -13.82 -2.16 -4.25
N PHE A 57 -13.22 -0.99 -4.42
CA PHE A 57 -12.88 -0.09 -3.32
C PHE A 57 -13.90 1.02 -3.28
N GLU A 58 -14.51 1.23 -2.12
CA GLU A 58 -15.68 2.09 -2.01
C GLU A 58 -15.74 2.83 -0.66
N PRO A 59 -16.53 3.93 -0.58
CA PRO A 59 -16.71 4.64 0.67
C PRO A 59 -17.21 3.70 1.78
N GLY A 60 -16.51 3.72 2.91
CA GLY A 60 -16.77 2.82 4.04
C GLY A 60 -15.73 1.70 4.18
N ASP A 61 -14.99 1.38 3.12
CA ASP A 61 -13.84 0.50 3.24
C ASP A 61 -12.75 1.13 4.13
N VAL A 62 -12.03 0.28 4.86
CA VAL A 62 -10.93 0.67 5.74
C VAL A 62 -9.69 -0.10 5.34
N PHE A 63 -8.59 0.64 5.17
CA PHE A 63 -7.31 0.14 4.74
C PHE A 63 -6.39 0.17 5.96
N THR A 64 -5.78 -0.97 6.28
CA THR A 64 -4.60 -1.01 7.15
C THR A 64 -3.38 -1.14 6.25
N GLU A 65 -2.54 -0.13 6.26
CA GLU A 65 -1.51 0.10 5.24
C GLU A 65 -0.14 -0.01 5.88
N TYR A 66 0.74 -0.75 5.20
CA TYR A 66 2.08 -1.09 5.66
C TYR A 66 3.09 -0.60 4.65
N TYR A 67 4.05 0.18 5.14
CA TYR A 67 5.08 0.84 4.36
C TYR A 67 6.44 0.52 4.92
N TRP A 68 7.44 0.33 4.06
CA TRP A 68 8.78 -0.05 4.47
C TRP A 68 9.82 0.99 4.01
N ARG A 69 10.80 1.24 4.87
CA ARG A 69 11.98 2.09 4.56
C ARG A 69 13.09 1.34 3.84
N ASP A 70 12.97 0.02 3.76
CA ASP A 70 13.96 -0.89 3.18
C ASP A 70 13.39 -1.80 2.08
N ARG A 71 12.10 -1.68 1.75
CA ARG A 71 11.44 -2.46 0.69
C ARG A 71 10.82 -1.56 -0.37
N TRP A 72 10.69 -2.13 -1.56
CA TRP A 72 10.19 -1.45 -2.76
C TRP A 72 8.70 -1.74 -3.01
N TYR A 73 7.94 -1.88 -1.94
CA TYR A 73 6.51 -2.04 -2.01
C TYR A 73 5.83 -1.57 -0.73
N SER A 74 4.53 -1.36 -0.84
CA SER A 74 3.62 -1.20 0.29
C SER A 74 2.48 -2.20 0.18
N VAL A 75 1.88 -2.60 1.30
CA VAL A 75 0.79 -3.58 1.33
C VAL A 75 -0.37 -2.98 2.08
N LYS A 76 -1.58 -3.08 1.53
CA LYS A 76 -2.82 -2.58 2.14
C LYS A 76 -3.76 -3.74 2.34
N GLU A 77 -4.03 -4.08 3.60
CA GLU A 77 -5.13 -4.96 3.96
C GLU A 77 -6.44 -4.19 3.80
N VAL A 78 -7.30 -4.65 2.89
CA VAL A 78 -8.56 -3.97 2.54
C VAL A 78 -9.73 -4.66 3.22
N ARG A 79 -10.42 -3.94 4.10
CA ARG A 79 -11.65 -4.42 4.76
C ARG A 79 -12.86 -3.63 4.32
N ALA A 80 -13.97 -4.32 4.12
CA ALA A 80 -15.26 -3.71 3.85
C ALA A 80 -15.81 -2.96 5.09
N ALA A 81 -16.86 -2.17 4.90
CA ALA A 81 -17.52 -1.43 5.97
C ALA A 81 -18.04 -2.30 7.13
N ASP A 82 -18.35 -3.58 6.86
CA ASP A 82 -18.75 -4.56 7.88
C ASP A 82 -17.56 -5.27 8.56
N GLY A 83 -16.33 -4.93 8.17
CA GLY A 83 -15.07 -5.49 8.68
C GLY A 83 -14.61 -6.75 7.96
N SER A 84 -15.38 -7.28 6.98
CA SER A 84 -14.97 -8.43 6.18
C SER A 84 -13.72 -8.13 5.36
N LEU A 85 -12.80 -9.09 5.29
CA LEU A 85 -11.56 -8.94 4.51
C LEU A 85 -11.88 -9.12 3.02
N LYS A 86 -11.57 -8.11 2.20
CA LYS A 86 -11.65 -8.19 0.73
C LYS A 86 -10.37 -8.83 0.16
N GLY A 87 -9.21 -8.46 0.70
CA GLY A 87 -7.91 -8.95 0.26
C GLY A 87 -6.79 -7.96 0.56
N TRP A 88 -5.72 -8.05 -0.22
CA TRP A 88 -4.56 -7.16 -0.12
C TRP A 88 -4.25 -6.52 -1.47
N TYR A 89 -4.10 -5.20 -1.46
CA TYR A 89 -3.61 -4.43 -2.59
C TYR A 89 -2.19 -3.97 -2.28
N CYS A 90 -1.26 -4.22 -3.19
CA CYS A 90 0.15 -3.88 -3.00
C CYS A 90 0.59 -2.95 -4.11
N ASP A 91 1.19 -1.82 -3.74
CA ASP A 91 1.82 -0.94 -4.72
C ASP A 91 3.31 -1.24 -4.72
N ILE A 92 3.91 -1.29 -5.89
CA ILE A 92 5.37 -1.25 -6.05
C ILE A 92 5.79 0.20 -5.96
N THR A 93 6.67 0.48 -5.01
CA THR A 93 7.01 1.85 -4.63
C THR A 93 8.51 1.99 -4.41
N ARG A 94 9.00 3.22 -4.32
CA ARG A 94 10.26 3.46 -3.60
C ARG A 94 10.07 3.22 -2.10
N PRO A 95 11.16 2.99 -1.36
CA PRO A 95 11.10 2.94 0.09
C PRO A 95 10.51 4.22 0.69
N ALA A 96 9.65 4.05 1.69
CA ALA A 96 8.89 5.13 2.29
C ALA A 96 9.78 6.11 3.06
N VAL A 97 9.43 7.40 3.00
CA VAL A 97 10.11 8.46 3.73
C VAL A 97 9.12 9.11 4.69
N VAL A 98 9.49 9.20 5.97
CA VAL A 98 8.70 9.92 6.98
C VAL A 98 9.43 11.19 7.36
N SER A 99 8.76 12.34 7.25
CA SER A 99 9.30 13.63 7.66
C SER A 99 8.18 14.61 7.96
N GLY A 100 8.30 15.38 9.04
CA GLY A 100 7.36 16.47 9.34
C GLY A 100 5.90 16.04 9.53
N GLY A 101 5.63 14.77 9.86
CA GLY A 101 4.27 14.22 9.96
C GLY A 101 3.70 13.69 8.64
N GLU A 102 4.47 13.74 7.54
CA GLU A 102 4.10 13.15 6.26
C GLU A 102 4.78 11.78 6.09
N LEU A 103 4.03 10.82 5.55
CA LEU A 103 4.50 9.53 5.05
C LEU A 103 4.46 9.58 3.52
N VAL A 104 5.61 9.83 2.90
CA VAL A 104 5.74 10.00 1.45
C VAL A 104 6.16 8.68 0.82
N VAL A 105 5.42 8.29 -0.22
CA VAL A 105 5.64 7.04 -0.95
C VAL A 105 5.55 7.33 -2.44
N GLU A 106 6.58 6.96 -3.20
CA GLU A 106 6.60 7.13 -4.65
C GLU A 106 6.17 5.84 -5.33
N ASP A 107 5.04 5.89 -6.03
CA ASP A 107 4.47 4.84 -6.89
C ASP A 107 5.31 4.62 -8.15
N LEU A 108 5.53 3.35 -8.48
CA LEU A 108 6.30 2.90 -9.64
C LEU A 108 5.44 2.10 -10.62
N ASP A 109 4.17 2.48 -10.77
CA ASP A 109 3.20 1.97 -11.74
C ASP A 109 2.73 0.51 -11.53
N LEU A 110 3.56 -0.38 -11.02
CA LEU A 110 3.20 -1.79 -10.84
C LEU A 110 2.42 -2.01 -9.56
N ASP A 111 1.36 -2.82 -9.64
CA ASP A 111 0.58 -3.24 -8.47
C ASP A 111 0.36 -4.77 -8.45
N LEU A 112 0.04 -5.29 -7.27
CA LEU A 112 -0.40 -6.67 -7.06
C LEU A 112 -1.69 -6.72 -6.24
N TRP A 113 -2.67 -7.48 -6.72
CA TRP A 113 -3.83 -7.87 -5.94
C TRP A 113 -3.72 -9.33 -5.46
N ARG A 114 -4.16 -9.57 -4.21
CA ARG A 114 -4.41 -10.90 -3.66
C ARG A 114 -5.77 -10.94 -2.97
N SER A 115 -6.66 -11.87 -3.35
CA SER A 115 -7.94 -12.05 -2.67
C SER A 115 -7.78 -12.54 -1.22
N ALA A 116 -8.80 -12.29 -0.39
CA ALA A 116 -8.81 -12.71 1.02
C ALA A 116 -8.52 -14.21 1.23
N ASP A 117 -9.12 -15.06 0.38
CA ASP A 117 -8.93 -16.51 0.39
C ASP A 117 -7.61 -16.97 -0.26
N GLY A 118 -6.88 -16.04 -0.90
CA GLY A 118 -5.63 -16.30 -1.60
C GLY A 118 -5.76 -17.06 -2.92
N SER A 119 -6.98 -17.31 -3.40
CA SER A 119 -7.22 -18.07 -4.63
C SER A 119 -6.95 -17.24 -5.89
N ASP A 120 -7.01 -15.91 -5.79
CA ASP A 120 -6.81 -14.98 -6.89
C ASP A 120 -5.61 -14.07 -6.60
N VAL A 121 -4.59 -14.14 -7.45
CA VAL A 121 -3.37 -13.32 -7.39
C VAL A 121 -3.12 -12.74 -8.76
N ARG A 122 -3.08 -11.41 -8.86
CA ARG A 122 -2.99 -10.66 -10.13
C ARG A 122 -1.93 -9.59 -10.06
N ARG A 123 -1.08 -9.54 -11.08
CA ARG A 123 -0.30 -8.33 -11.40
C ARG A 123 -1.21 -7.36 -12.13
N LEU A 124 -1.05 -6.07 -11.86
CA LEU A 124 -1.82 -5.00 -12.46
C LEU A 124 -0.86 -3.95 -13.03
N ASP A 125 -1.36 -3.19 -14.01
CA ASP A 125 -0.73 -2.00 -14.56
C ASP A 125 0.70 -2.22 -15.13
N GLU A 126 0.99 -3.46 -15.59
CA GLU A 126 2.24 -3.83 -16.28
C GLU A 126 2.43 -3.05 -17.60
N ASP A 127 1.33 -2.68 -18.27
CA ASP A 127 1.31 -1.82 -19.44
C ASP A 127 1.63 -0.36 -19.08
N GLU A 128 1.01 0.18 -18.02
CA GLU A 128 1.36 1.53 -17.52
C GLU A 128 2.85 1.60 -17.17
N PHE A 129 3.40 0.59 -16.49
CA PHE A 129 4.83 0.53 -16.17
C PHE A 129 5.71 0.52 -17.43
N ALA A 130 5.36 -0.28 -18.44
CA ALA A 130 6.11 -0.34 -19.69
C ALA A 130 6.09 1.01 -20.44
N GLU A 131 5.01 1.77 -20.32
CA GLU A 131 4.84 3.08 -20.95
C GLU A 131 5.36 4.26 -20.10
N SER A 132 5.69 4.04 -18.83
CA SER A 132 6.12 5.07 -17.86
C SER A 132 7.44 5.78 -18.21
N GLY A 133 8.25 5.17 -19.07
CA GLY A 133 9.63 5.58 -19.35
C GLY A 133 10.57 5.46 -18.15
N LEU A 134 10.20 4.70 -17.10
CA LEU A 134 11.04 4.51 -15.93
C LEU A 134 12.31 3.73 -16.27
N ALA A 135 12.21 2.71 -17.13
CA ALA A 135 13.35 1.89 -17.53
C ALA A 135 14.49 2.70 -18.16
N GLU A 136 14.17 3.77 -18.89
CA GLU A 136 15.13 4.68 -19.49
C GLU A 136 15.62 5.75 -18.50
N ARG A 137 14.72 6.33 -17.71
CA ARG A 137 15.04 7.45 -16.81
C ARG A 137 15.75 7.03 -15.53
N ASP A 138 15.39 5.87 -14.98
CA ASP A 138 15.97 5.26 -13.79
C ASP A 138 15.95 3.72 -13.91
N PRO A 139 16.92 3.13 -14.64
CA PRO A 139 16.98 1.68 -14.84
C PRO A 139 17.12 0.88 -13.54
N ALA A 140 17.73 1.48 -12.51
CA ALA A 140 17.91 0.84 -11.21
C ALA A 140 16.56 0.73 -10.49
N ALA A 141 15.75 1.79 -10.50
CA ALA A 141 14.40 1.76 -9.95
C ALA A 141 13.50 0.79 -10.71
N ALA A 142 13.56 0.77 -12.04
CA ALA A 142 12.79 -0.19 -12.83
C ALA A 142 13.15 -1.66 -12.49
N SER A 143 14.44 -1.96 -12.34
CA SER A 143 14.90 -3.30 -11.93
C SER A 143 14.41 -3.66 -10.52
N ALA A 144 14.51 -2.73 -9.57
CA ALA A 144 14.03 -2.94 -8.21
C ALA A 144 12.50 -3.13 -8.16
N ALA A 145 11.75 -2.40 -8.97
CA ALA A 145 10.29 -2.53 -9.08
C ALA A 145 9.89 -3.94 -9.58
N LEU A 146 10.52 -4.43 -10.64
CA LEU A 146 10.27 -5.77 -11.18
C LEU A 146 10.67 -6.87 -10.19
N ALA A 147 11.79 -6.70 -9.48
CA ALA A 147 12.22 -7.64 -8.45
C ALA A 147 11.23 -7.68 -7.27
N ALA A 148 10.77 -6.52 -6.80
CA ALA A 148 9.79 -6.37 -5.74
C ALA A 148 8.44 -7.01 -6.11
N LEU A 149 7.97 -6.81 -7.36
CA LEU A 149 6.76 -7.45 -7.85
C LEU A 149 6.89 -8.98 -7.86
N GLY A 150 8.04 -9.49 -8.32
CA GLY A 150 8.33 -10.94 -8.31
C GLY A 150 8.36 -11.52 -6.89
N GLU A 151 8.98 -10.81 -5.94
CA GLU A 151 9.00 -11.19 -4.51
C GLU A 151 7.58 -11.25 -3.95
N LEU A 152 6.78 -10.19 -4.13
CA LEU A 152 5.41 -10.13 -3.62
C LEU A 152 4.52 -11.20 -4.24
N GLU A 153 4.63 -11.46 -5.54
CA GLU A 153 3.85 -12.51 -6.18
C GLU A 153 4.22 -13.89 -5.61
N ALA A 154 5.51 -14.16 -5.39
CA ALA A 154 5.96 -15.41 -4.79
C ALA A 154 5.38 -15.58 -3.37
N LEU A 155 5.44 -14.53 -2.54
CA LEU A 155 4.84 -14.51 -1.20
C LEU A 155 3.32 -14.71 -1.25
N ALA A 156 2.64 -14.04 -2.19
CA ALA A 156 1.19 -14.12 -2.35
C ALA A 156 0.73 -15.55 -2.68
N ARG A 157 1.55 -16.29 -3.44
CA ARG A 157 1.28 -17.67 -3.88
C ARG A 157 1.74 -18.74 -2.88
N ALA A 158 2.74 -18.46 -2.05
CA ALA A 158 3.32 -19.44 -1.12
C ALA A 158 2.45 -19.72 0.13
N GLY A 159 1.41 -18.91 0.38
CA GLY A 159 0.65 -18.93 1.63
C GLY A 159 1.33 -18.09 2.73
N GLY A 160 0.63 -17.80 3.83
CA GLY A 160 1.18 -16.99 4.92
C GLY A 160 1.37 -15.51 4.60
N PHE A 161 0.75 -14.98 3.54
CA PHE A 161 0.90 -13.58 3.13
C PHE A 161 0.60 -12.57 4.25
N ALA A 162 -0.35 -12.88 5.14
CA ALA A 162 -0.68 -12.06 6.29
C ALA A 162 0.46 -12.00 7.35
N GLU A 163 1.35 -12.99 7.40
CA GLU A 163 2.49 -13.02 8.34
C GLU A 163 3.51 -11.92 8.02
N LEU A 164 3.55 -11.44 6.77
CA LEU A 164 4.30 -10.25 6.37
C LEU A 164 3.91 -9.00 7.18
N LEU A 165 2.67 -8.98 7.67
CA LEU A 165 2.00 -7.84 8.29
C LEU A 165 1.90 -7.96 9.82
N ALA A 166 2.31 -9.12 10.36
CA ALA A 166 2.36 -9.38 11.79
C ALA A 166 3.49 -8.61 12.49
#